data_AF-A0A7V1K3N6-F1
#
_entry.id   AF-A0A7V1K3N6-F1
#
_cell.length_a   1.000
_cell.length_b   1.000
_cell.length_c   1.000
_cell.angle_alpha   90.00
_cell.angle_beta   90.00
_cell.angle_gamma   90.00
#
_symmetry.space_group_name_H-M   'P 1'
#
loop_
_entity.id
_entity.type
_entity.pdbx_description
1 polymer ?
#
loop_
_entity_poly.entity_id
_entity_poly.type
_entity_poly.pdbx_seq_one_letter_code
_entity_poly.pdbx_strand_id
1 'polypeptide(L)'
;MEFVNPYLFWIFIVPFVLFAFLISTNKERLSRIFDEKVLTRLSAASEGMPLMLRNIVMFTGIFFMIVALARPVKELDDIVVHVEGLTLLTALDISGSMRSKDVYPN
;
A
#
# COMPACT_ATOMS: atom_id res chain seq x y z
N MET A 1 -2.30 16.89 -7.72
CA MET A 1 -2.12 15.78 -6.75
C MET A 1 -0.67 15.40 -6.87
N GLU A 2 0.07 15.61 -5.79
CA GLU A 2 1.52 15.42 -5.76
C GLU A 2 1.87 14.37 -4.72
N PHE A 3 3.07 13.81 -4.81
CA PHE A 3 3.59 12.91 -3.78
C PHE A 3 4.60 13.67 -2.96
N VAL A 4 4.50 13.62 -1.64
CA VAL A 4 5.47 14.28 -0.73
C VAL A 4 6.85 13.62 -0.86
N ASN A 5 6.87 12.29 -1.08
CA ASN A 5 8.11 11.51 -1.13
C ASN A 5 8.23 10.73 -2.47
N PRO A 6 8.34 11.42 -3.63
CA PRO A 6 8.34 10.76 -4.93
C PRO A 6 9.58 9.88 -5.16
N TYR A 7 10.68 10.16 -4.47
CA TYR A 7 11.91 9.39 -4.54
C TYR A 7 11.75 7.93 -4.06
N LEU A 8 10.73 7.64 -3.25
CA LEU A 8 10.46 6.29 -2.76
C LEU A 8 10.11 5.32 -3.89
N PHE A 9 9.52 5.80 -5.00
CA PHE A 9 9.29 4.96 -6.18
C PHE A 9 10.62 4.41 -6.73
N TRP A 10 11.65 5.26 -6.83
CA TRP A 10 12.98 4.85 -7.30
C TRP A 10 13.69 3.93 -6.34
N ILE A 11 13.54 4.15 -5.02
CA ILE A 11 14.13 3.27 -4.01
C ILE A 11 13.49 1.89 -4.05
N PHE A 12 12.16 1.82 -4.19
CA PHE A 12 11.42 0.56 -4.12
C PHE A 12 11.29 -0.19 -5.44
N ILE A 13 11.56 0.43 -6.60
CA ILE A 13 11.46 -0.27 -7.88
C ILE A 13 12.44 -1.46 -7.97
N VAL A 14 13.68 -1.26 -7.51
CA VAL A 14 14.72 -2.30 -7.52
C VAL A 14 14.36 -3.48 -6.63
N PRO A 15 14.07 -3.32 -5.32
CA PRO A 15 13.69 -4.43 -4.48
C PRO A 15 12.35 -5.05 -4.90
N PHE A 16 11.41 -4.28 -5.44
CA PHE A 16 10.16 -4.81 -5.96
C PHE A 16 10.38 -5.76 -7.14
N VAL A 17 11.18 -5.35 -8.14
CA VAL A 17 11.50 -6.19 -9.30
C VAL A 17 12.30 -7.42 -8.89
N LEU A 18 13.29 -7.27 -8.00
CA LEU A 18 14.07 -8.40 -7.49
C LEU A 18 13.17 -9.40 -6.75
N PHE A 19 12.28 -8.91 -5.89
CA PHE A 19 11.32 -9.75 -5.17
C PHE A 19 10.37 -10.46 -6.14
N ALA A 20 9.84 -9.74 -7.14
CA ALA A 20 8.96 -10.32 -8.15
C ALA A 20 9.66 -11.41 -8.97
N PHE A 21 10.91 -11.17 -9.36
CA PHE A 21 11.73 -12.16 -10.05
C PHE A 21 11.98 -13.40 -9.19
N LEU A 22 12.37 -13.22 -7.93
CA LEU A 22 12.62 -14.34 -7.01
C LEU A 22 11.37 -15.18 -6.81
N ILE A 23 10.22 -14.56 -6.56
CA ILE A 23 8.95 -15.28 -6.36
C ILE A 23 8.48 -15.98 -7.63
N SER A 24 8.63 -15.35 -8.80
CA SER A 24 8.19 -15.94 -10.08
C SER A 24 9.10 -17.06 -10.57
N THR A 25 10.39 -17.01 -10.23
CA THR A 25 11.39 -17.99 -10.69
C THR A 25 11.58 -19.13 -9.70
N ASN A 26 11.09 -18.99 -8.47
CA ASN A 26 11.17 -20.04 -7.46
C ASN A 26 10.17 -21.17 -7.77
N LYS A 27 10.60 -22.08 -8.65
CA LYS A 27 9.88 -23.33 -8.92
C LYS A 27 9.76 -24.14 -7.63
N GLU A 28 8.58 -24.73 -7.42
CA GLU A 28 8.32 -25.58 -6.26
C GLU A 28 9.38 -26.69 -6.12
N ARG A 29 9.81 -26.94 -4.89
CA ARG A 29 10.90 -27.88 -4.58
C ARG A 29 10.65 -29.29 -5.15
N LEU A 30 9.38 -29.69 -5.26
CA LEU A 30 8.98 -30.98 -5.82
C LEU A 30 9.18 -31.06 -7.34
N SER A 31 9.01 -29.96 -8.08
CA SER A 31 9.24 -29.92 -9.54
C SER A 31 10.71 -29.98 -9.92
N ARG A 32 11.63 -29.88 -8.95
CA ARG A 32 13.06 -30.09 -9.16
C ARG A 32 13.47 -31.55 -8.97
N ILE A 33 12.65 -32.34 -8.29
CA ILE A 33 12.96 -33.72 -7.89
C ILE A 33 12.14 -34.71 -8.72
N PHE A 34 10.91 -34.36 -9.07
CA PHE A 34 9.99 -35.22 -9.82
C PHE A 34 9.68 -34.64 -11.19
N ASP A 35 9.54 -35.55 -12.16
CA ASP A 35 9.16 -35.23 -13.53
C ASP A 35 7.72 -34.69 -13.58
N GLU A 36 7.45 -33.75 -14.49
CA GLU A 36 6.21 -32.98 -14.50
C GLU A 36 4.98 -33.88 -14.62
N LYS A 37 5.08 -34.94 -15.44
CA LYS A 37 4.05 -35.97 -15.65
C LYS A 37 3.74 -36.79 -14.39
N VAL A 38 4.73 -37.01 -13.53
CA VAL A 38 4.57 -37.75 -12.27
C VAL A 38 3.85 -36.85 -11.26
N LEU A 39 4.25 -35.57 -11.20
CA LEU A 39 3.59 -34.59 -10.35
C LEU A 39 2.14 -34.35 -10.72
N THR A 40 1.79 -34.30 -12.01
CA THR A 40 0.39 -34.13 -12.42
C THR A 40 -0.49 -35.30 -12.00
N ARG A 41 0.07 -36.52 -11.92
CA ARG A 41 -0.66 -37.72 -11.47
C ARG A 41 -0.75 -37.84 -9.95
N LEU A 42 0.25 -37.32 -9.23
CA LEU A 42 0.29 -37.33 -7.76
C LEU A 42 -0.40 -36.12 -7.13
N SER A 43 -0.51 -35.00 -7.84
CA SER A 43 -1.20 -33.82 -7.36
C SER A 43 -2.71 -34.08 -7.34
N ALA A 44 -3.32 -34.08 -6.17
CA ALA A 44 -4.76 -33.91 -6.06
C ALA A 44 -5.14 -32.58 -6.74
N ALA A 45 -6.12 -32.60 -7.63
CA ALA A 45 -6.65 -31.39 -8.26
C ALA A 45 -7.05 -30.42 -7.15
N SER A 46 -6.30 -29.33 -6.98
CA SER A 46 -6.58 -28.36 -5.94
C SER A 46 -7.65 -27.39 -6.46
N GLU A 47 -8.80 -27.37 -5.81
CA GLU A 47 -9.89 -26.40 -6.10
C GLU A 47 -9.57 -24.98 -5.59
N GLY A 48 -8.30 -24.70 -5.27
CA GLY A 48 -7.86 -23.45 -4.68
C GLY A 48 -7.53 -22.37 -5.72
N MET A 49 -7.33 -21.14 -5.22
CA MET A 49 -6.87 -20.03 -6.04
C MET A 49 -5.52 -20.36 -6.73
N PRO A 50 -5.41 -20.23 -8.06
CA PRO A 50 -4.17 -20.48 -8.79
C PRO A 50 -3.00 -19.64 -8.26
N LEU A 51 -1.79 -20.21 -8.26
CA LEU A 51 -0.57 -19.54 -7.79
C LEU A 51 -0.34 -18.19 -8.49
N MET A 52 -0.63 -18.13 -9.80
CA MET A 52 -0.55 -16.90 -10.58
C MET A 52 -1.44 -15.80 -10.00
N LEU A 53 -2.69 -16.12 -9.66
CA LEU A 53 -3.64 -15.14 -9.13
C LEU A 53 -3.23 -14.68 -7.72
N ARG A 54 -2.72 -15.58 -6.88
CA ARG A 54 -2.16 -15.24 -5.56
C ARG A 54 -0.99 -14.26 -5.70
N ASN A 55 -0.08 -14.52 -6.63
CA ASN A 55 1.07 -13.66 -6.87
C ASN A 55 0.65 -12.29 -7.41
N ILE A 56 -0.32 -12.23 -8.32
CA ILE A 56 -0.88 -10.95 -8.82
C ILE A 56 -1.43 -10.13 -7.65
N VAL A 57 -2.30 -10.71 -6.81
CA VAL A 57 -2.89 -10.01 -5.66
C VAL A 57 -1.80 -9.51 -4.70
N MET A 58 -0.79 -10.35 -4.43
CA MET A 58 0.34 -9.96 -3.58
C MET A 58 1.13 -8.78 -4.17
N PHE A 59 1.51 -8.83 -5.45
CA PHE A 59 2.27 -7.75 -6.10
C PHE A 59 1.47 -6.45 -6.19
N THR A 60 0.16 -6.54 -6.48
CA THR A 60 -0.73 -5.39 -6.46
C THR A 60 -0.82 -4.78 -5.05
N GLY A 61 -0.91 -5.60 -4.01
CA GLY A 61 -0.91 -5.14 -2.62
C GLY A 61 0.37 -4.37 -2.27
N ILE A 62 1.53 -4.94 -2.58
CA ILE A 62 2.83 -4.30 -2.35
C ILE A 62 2.96 -2.98 -3.14
N PHE A 63 2.49 -2.96 -4.39
CA PHE A 63 2.48 -1.74 -5.19
C PHE A 63 1.67 -0.62 -4.52
N PHE A 64 0.47 -0.93 -4.02
CA PHE A 64 -0.33 0.06 -3.30
C PHE A 64 0.30 0.48 -1.97
N MET A 65 1.03 -0.39 -1.28
CA MET A 65 1.81 0.00 -0.10
C MET A 65 2.91 1.02 -0.46
N ILE A 66 3.60 0.83 -1.58
CA ILE A 66 4.61 1.79 -2.06
C ILE A 66 3.96 3.15 -2.39
N VAL A 67 2.82 3.14 -3.10
CA VAL A 67 2.06 4.36 -3.41
C VAL A 67 1.62 5.07 -2.12
N ALA A 68 1.13 4.33 -1.12
CA ALA A 68 0.74 4.89 0.17
C ALA A 68 1.94 5.51 0.92
N LEU A 69 3.10 4.83 0.91
CA LEU A 69 4.34 5.35 1.49
C LEU A 69 4.82 6.64 0.83
N ALA A 70 4.66 6.77 -0.49
CA ALA A 70 5.00 7.98 -1.24
C ALA A 70 4.15 9.20 -0.83
N ARG A 71 3.09 8.97 -0.03
CA ARG A 71 2.22 9.96 0.58
C ARG A 71 1.61 10.90 -0.47
N PRO A 72 0.59 10.44 -1.20
CA PRO A 72 -0.15 11.28 -2.12
C PRO A 72 -0.88 12.38 -1.34
N VAL A 73 -0.69 13.62 -1.76
CA VAL A 73 -1.34 14.80 -1.19
C VAL A 73 -2.00 15.61 -2.31
N LYS A 74 -3.08 16.30 -1.93
CA LYS A 74 -3.66 17.35 -2.76
C LYS A 74 -3.25 18.66 -2.12
N GLU A 75 -2.42 19.43 -2.81
CA GLU A 75 -2.20 20.82 -2.41
C GLU A 75 -3.52 21.57 -2.57
N LEU A 76 -3.89 22.27 -1.50
CA LEU A 76 -4.97 23.24 -1.52
C LEU A 76 -4.30 24.56 -1.89
N ASP A 77 -4.78 25.22 -2.94
CA ASP A 77 -4.28 26.54 -3.28
C ASP A 77 -4.58 27.49 -2.10
N ASP A 78 -3.54 28.15 -1.60
CA ASP A 78 -3.70 29.16 -0.56
C ASP A 78 -4.40 30.38 -1.16
N ILE A 79 -5.63 30.64 -0.68
CA ILE A 79 -6.32 31.88 -0.99
C ILE A 79 -5.72 32.96 -0.09
N VAL A 80 -4.70 33.65 -0.60
CA VAL A 80 -4.06 34.76 0.12
C VAL A 80 -5.01 35.96 0.13
N VAL A 81 -5.67 36.18 1.26
CA VAL A 81 -6.50 37.37 1.49
C VAL A 81 -5.71 38.34 2.37
N HIS A 82 -5.38 39.51 1.84
CA HIS A 82 -4.81 40.59 2.63
C HIS A 82 -5.92 41.27 3.42
N VAL A 83 -5.89 41.13 4.75
CA VAL A 83 -6.87 41.74 5.66
C VAL A 83 -6.13 42.67 6.62
N GLU A 84 -6.48 43.96 6.62
CA GLU A 84 -6.02 44.91 7.64
C GLU A 84 -7.02 44.91 8.81
N GLY A 85 -6.55 44.56 10.01
CA GLY A 85 -7.40 44.45 11.20
C GLY A 85 -8.17 43.13 11.27
N LEU A 86 -7.54 42.08 11.80
CA LEU A 86 -8.19 40.79 12.01
C LEU A 86 -8.93 40.77 13.36
N THR A 87 -10.26 40.67 13.33
CA THR A 87 -11.04 40.31 14.52
C THR A 87 -11.43 38.84 14.42
N LEU A 88 -10.83 38.00 15.26
CA LEU A 88 -11.09 36.56 15.31
C LEU A 88 -12.20 36.27 16.33
N LEU A 89 -13.34 35.76 15.86
CA LEU A 89 -14.37 35.20 16.72
C LEU A 89 -14.24 33.68 16.71
N THR A 90 -13.79 33.12 17.83
CA THR A 90 -13.68 31.67 18.00
C THR A 90 -14.83 31.17 18.86
N ALA A 91 -15.57 30.19 18.36
CA ALA A 91 -16.53 29.44 19.13
C ALA A 91 -15.95 28.04 19.43
N LEU A 92 -15.98 27.65 20.70
CA LEU A 92 -15.54 26.34 21.15
C LEU A 92 -16.78 25.52 21.52
N ASP A 93 -16.94 24.36 20.90
CA ASP A 93 -17.99 23.42 21.28
C ASP A 93 -17.63 22.78 22.63
N ILE A 94 -18.56 22.81 23.58
CA ILE A 94 -18.44 22.19 24.91
C ILE A 94 -19.48 21.08 25.11
N SER A 95 -20.10 20.61 24.02
CA SER A 95 -21.05 19.52 24.02
C SER A 95 -20.42 18.21 24.54
N GLY A 96 -21.27 17.27 24.98
CA GLY A 96 -20.81 15.99 25.52
C GLY A 96 -19.92 15.17 24.56
N SER A 97 -20.09 15.33 23.24
CA SER A 97 -19.24 14.68 22.22
C SER A 97 -17.79 15.16 22.25
N MET A 98 -17.54 16.38 22.72
CA MET A 98 -16.18 16.93 22.83
C MET A 98 -15.38 16.35 24.00
N ARG A 99 -15.98 15.48 24.83
CA ARG A 99 -15.30 14.74 25.91
C ARG A 99 -14.69 13.40 25.44
N SER A 100 -14.64 13.16 24.12
CA SER A 100 -14.00 11.96 23.56
C SER A 100 -12.48 11.98 23.83
N LYS A 101 -11.88 10.80 23.95
CA LYS A 101 -10.44 10.62 24.25
C LYS A 101 -9.64 10.22 23.00
N ASP A 102 -10.17 10.52 21.82
CA ASP A 102 -9.65 10.04 20.54
C ASP A 102 -8.38 10.80 20.08
N VAL A 103 -8.04 11.92 20.75
CA VAL A 103 -6.88 12.76 20.44
C VAL A 103 -6.01 12.95 21.69
N TYR A 104 -4.70 12.81 21.54
CA TYR A 104 -3.71 12.98 22.61
C TYR A 104 -3.11 14.41 22.59
N PRO A 105 -2.72 15.02 23.73
CA PRO A 105 -2.81 14.53 25.11
C PRO A 105 -4.15 14.89 25.75
N ASN A 106 -4.71 13.95 26.52
CA ASN A 106 -5.87 14.22 27.38
C ASN A 106 -5.42 14.83 28.71
#